data_AF-A0AA96MSN7-F1
#
_entry.id   AF-A0AA96MSN7-F1
#
_cell.length_a   1.000
_cell.length_b   1.000
_cell.length_c   1.000
_cell.angle_alpha   90.00
_cell.angle_beta   90.00
_cell.angle_gamma   90.00
#
_symmetry.space_group_name_H-M   'P 1'
#
loop_
_entity.id
_entity.type
_entity.pdbx_description
1 polymer ?
#
loop_
_entity_poly.entity_id
_entity_poly.type
_entity_poly.pdbx_seq_one_letter_code
_entity_poly.pdbx_strand_id
1 'polypeptide(L)'
;MPNQFVKAYTIKEVSKMINIPPGTLRQWEKDLDGLLVIPRSKQGARFYTNEEIKLLETIKQMRNKNLSKEMIKELLHQHMVSESTSESIETSLAPISEEEISSREEIPDISMVYAAMETFRNQLIDDVRAEIRTSIRKEVLEEVKKEISKGSVHIVKSLSDSIYKSNEKTKLEIHELSNHIHNASEHASETLEALSKRVAKASKGTSEQLRSLVHRVTESSEAASEEFKTMIHYISSSAEVTHTEISALIETLNTDREIYLETITREREQYWEDVNHREMMFQDLIVSFRKAAAAEEKVEKPWWKFWS
;
A
#
# COMPACT_ATOMS: atom_id res chain seq x y z
N MET A 1 -3.07 -12.97 -36.78
CA MET A 1 -3.84 -13.12 -35.54
C MET A 1 -3.54 -11.93 -34.65
N PRO A 2 -4.47 -11.02 -34.37
CA PRO A 2 -4.18 -9.95 -33.42
C PRO A 2 -4.12 -10.55 -32.01
N ASN A 3 -2.97 -10.43 -31.35
CA ASN A 3 -2.81 -10.72 -29.92
C ASN A 3 -3.69 -9.72 -29.15
N GLN A 4 -4.94 -10.09 -28.91
CA GLN A 4 -5.82 -9.32 -28.05
C GLN A 4 -5.36 -9.53 -26.61
N PHE A 5 -4.64 -8.54 -26.08
CA PHE A 5 -4.22 -8.54 -24.68
C PHE A 5 -5.47 -8.49 -23.80
N VAL A 6 -5.90 -9.65 -23.31
CA VAL A 6 -6.99 -9.74 -22.34
C VAL A 6 -6.45 -9.20 -21.03
N LYS A 7 -7.04 -8.09 -20.56
CA LYS A 7 -6.66 -7.45 -19.30
C LYS A 7 -6.97 -8.41 -18.15
N ALA A 8 -5.94 -8.83 -17.43
CA ALA A 8 -6.03 -9.70 -16.27
C ALA A 8 -6.00 -8.87 -14.99
N TYR A 9 -6.90 -9.18 -14.06
CA TYR A 9 -7.04 -8.53 -12.77
C TYR A 9 -6.65 -9.48 -11.64
N THR A 10 -6.05 -8.93 -10.59
CA THR A 10 -5.74 -9.66 -9.37
C THR A 10 -6.96 -9.80 -8.47
N ILE A 11 -6.95 -10.79 -7.56
CA ILE A 11 -8.04 -10.99 -6.58
C ILE A 11 -8.35 -9.73 -5.76
N LYS A 12 -7.34 -8.88 -5.48
CA LYS A 12 -7.52 -7.62 -4.76
C LYS A 12 -8.25 -6.58 -5.61
N GLU A 13 -7.92 -6.49 -6.89
CA GLU A 13 -8.58 -5.57 -7.82
C GLU A 13 -10.03 -5.98 -8.04
N VAL A 14 -10.29 -7.27 -8.28
CA VAL A 14 -11.64 -7.79 -8.43
C VAL A 14 -12.45 -7.56 -7.16
N SER A 15 -11.90 -7.90 -5.99
CA SER A 15 -12.54 -7.66 -4.69
C SER A 15 -13.03 -6.21 -4.53
N LYS A 16 -12.24 -5.24 -5.00
CA LYS A 16 -12.61 -3.81 -5.00
C LYS A 16 -13.68 -3.48 -6.03
N MET A 17 -13.65 -4.09 -7.22
CA MET A 17 -14.64 -3.87 -8.27
C MET A 17 -16.04 -4.38 -7.90
N ILE A 18 -16.13 -5.60 -7.37
CA ILE A 18 -17.42 -6.23 -7.02
C ILE A 18 -17.81 -6.04 -5.56
N ASN A 19 -17.01 -5.31 -4.77
CA ASN A 19 -17.22 -5.01 -3.35
C ASN A 19 -17.47 -6.26 -2.49
N ILE A 20 -16.63 -7.29 -2.66
CA ILE A 20 -16.70 -8.55 -1.91
C ILE A 20 -15.32 -8.85 -1.33
N PRO A 21 -15.20 -9.25 -0.05
CA PRO A 21 -13.91 -9.58 0.54
C PRO A 21 -13.18 -10.70 -0.21
N PRO A 22 -11.84 -10.65 -0.34
CA PRO A 22 -11.08 -11.67 -1.06
C PRO A 22 -11.25 -13.09 -0.50
N GLY A 23 -11.51 -13.22 0.82
CA GLY A 23 -11.80 -14.50 1.46
C GLY A 23 -13.11 -15.11 0.97
N THR A 24 -14.14 -14.30 0.78
CA THR A 24 -15.44 -14.73 0.26
C THR A 24 -15.34 -15.20 -1.19
N LEU A 25 -14.53 -14.54 -2.02
CA LEU A 25 -14.29 -14.98 -3.41
C LEU A 25 -13.59 -16.34 -3.48
N ARG A 26 -12.66 -16.62 -2.56
CA ARG A 26 -12.03 -17.95 -2.43
C ARG A 26 -13.04 -19.00 -1.97
N GLN A 27 -13.95 -18.62 -1.08
CA GLN A 27 -15.00 -19.52 -0.64
C GLN A 27 -15.98 -19.82 -1.77
N TRP A 28 -16.29 -18.84 -2.63
CA TRP A 28 -17.16 -19.06 -3.79
C TRP A 28 -16.53 -19.97 -4.83
N GLU A 29 -15.23 -19.85 -5.11
CA GLU A 29 -14.48 -20.81 -5.93
C GLU A 29 -14.61 -22.24 -5.38
N LYS A 30 -14.51 -22.41 -4.06
CA LYS A 30 -14.64 -23.72 -3.41
C LYS A 30 -16.08 -24.25 -3.38
N ASP A 31 -17.06 -23.38 -3.14
CA ASP A 31 -18.47 -23.76 -3.05
C ASP A 31 -19.03 -24.15 -4.44
N LEU A 32 -18.55 -23.47 -5.49
CA LEU A 32 -18.95 -23.65 -6.90
C LEU A 32 -17.89 -24.41 -7.71
N ASP A 33 -17.15 -25.29 -7.04
CA ASP A 33 -16.13 -26.13 -7.66
C ASP A 33 -16.74 -26.94 -8.83
N GLY A 34 -16.04 -26.93 -9.97
CA GLY A 34 -16.50 -27.49 -11.25
C GLY A 34 -17.27 -26.54 -12.18
N LEU A 35 -17.89 -25.46 -11.68
CA LEU A 35 -18.61 -24.47 -12.52
C LEU A 35 -17.84 -23.15 -12.64
N LEU A 36 -17.15 -22.73 -11.58
CA LEU A 36 -16.33 -21.53 -11.55
C LEU A 36 -14.84 -21.90 -11.59
N VAL A 37 -14.26 -21.99 -12.78
CA VAL A 37 -12.84 -22.28 -12.97
C VAL A 37 -12.07 -20.96 -13.06
N ILE A 38 -11.28 -20.61 -12.03
CA ILE A 38 -10.47 -19.39 -12.02
C ILE A 38 -9.07 -19.69 -12.58
N PRO A 39 -8.65 -19.02 -13.66
CA PRO A 39 -7.32 -19.20 -14.24
C PRO A 39 -6.19 -18.90 -13.26
N ARG A 40 -5.10 -19.66 -13.37
CA ARG A 40 -3.88 -19.51 -12.55
C ARG A 40 -2.69 -19.09 -13.40
N SER A 41 -1.92 -18.14 -12.90
CA SER A 41 -0.64 -17.74 -13.51
C SER A 41 0.37 -18.89 -13.42
N LYS A 42 1.49 -18.80 -14.16
CA LYS A 42 2.62 -19.74 -14.09
C LYS A 42 3.17 -19.92 -12.67
N GLN A 43 3.00 -18.92 -11.80
CA GLN A 43 3.38 -18.94 -10.38
C GLN A 43 2.25 -19.40 -9.43
N GLY A 44 1.12 -19.90 -9.95
CA GLY A 44 -0.02 -20.39 -9.15
C GLY A 44 -0.96 -19.33 -8.58
N ALA A 45 -0.69 -18.05 -8.83
CA ALA A 45 -1.56 -16.95 -8.41
C ALA A 45 -2.85 -16.89 -9.25
N ARG A 46 -3.99 -16.59 -8.61
CA ARG A 46 -5.30 -16.41 -9.29
C ARG A 46 -5.31 -15.10 -10.07
N PHE A 47 -5.74 -15.16 -11.32
CA PHE A 47 -6.07 -13.98 -12.11
C PHE A 47 -7.48 -14.11 -12.68
N TYR A 48 -8.12 -12.98 -12.89
CA TYR A 48 -9.50 -12.89 -13.38
C TYR A 48 -9.51 -12.05 -14.64
N THR A 49 -10.20 -12.49 -15.67
CA THR A 49 -10.48 -11.70 -16.86
C THR A 49 -11.89 -11.11 -16.75
N ASN A 50 -12.32 -10.37 -17.76
CA ASN A 50 -13.65 -9.78 -17.78
C ASN A 50 -14.76 -10.84 -17.77
N GLU A 51 -14.51 -12.05 -18.26
CA GLU A 51 -15.48 -13.14 -18.28
C GLU A 51 -15.75 -13.67 -16.87
N GLU A 52 -14.70 -13.94 -16.08
CA GLU A 52 -14.88 -14.40 -14.70
C GLU A 52 -15.47 -13.31 -13.81
N ILE A 53 -15.17 -12.03 -14.08
CA ILE A 53 -15.75 -10.90 -13.34
C ILE A 53 -17.26 -10.83 -13.57
N LYS A 54 -17.73 -10.97 -14.81
CA LYS A 54 -19.17 -11.02 -15.12
C LYS A 54 -19.85 -12.19 -14.40
N LEU A 55 -19.24 -13.38 -14.42
CA LEU A 55 -19.78 -14.55 -13.75
C LEU A 55 -19.89 -14.36 -12.22
N LEU A 56 -18.87 -13.77 -11.61
CA LEU A 56 -18.87 -13.42 -10.18
C LEU A 56 -19.95 -12.39 -9.84
N GLU A 57 -20.24 -11.46 -10.73
CA GLU A 57 -21.33 -10.49 -10.56
C GLU A 57 -22.71 -11.17 -10.62
N THR A 58 -22.91 -12.12 -11.53
CA THR A 58 -24.14 -12.92 -11.58
C THR A 58 -24.31 -13.76 -10.30
N ILE A 59 -23.24 -14.40 -9.81
CA ILE A 59 -23.25 -15.16 -8.55
C ILE A 59 -23.61 -14.25 -7.37
N LYS A 60 -23.06 -13.03 -7.34
CA LYS A 60 -23.40 -12.03 -6.31
C LYS A 60 -24.89 -11.69 -6.34
N GLN A 61 -25.46 -11.44 -7.52
CA GLN A 61 -26.89 -11.15 -7.65
C GLN A 61 -27.76 -12.32 -7.19
N MET A 62 -27.39 -13.56 -7.52
CA MET A 62 -28.12 -14.75 -7.09
C MET A 62 -28.04 -14.97 -5.57
N ARG A 63 -26.86 -14.81 -4.95
CA ARG A 63 -26.72 -14.91 -3.49
C ARG A 63 -27.47 -13.79 -2.75
N ASN A 64 -27.51 -12.58 -3.29
CA ASN A 64 -28.29 -11.48 -2.71
C ASN A 64 -29.81 -11.76 -2.73
N LYS A 65 -30.29 -12.62 -3.62
CA LYS A 65 -31.69 -13.09 -3.66
C LYS A 65 -31.98 -14.25 -2.68
N ASN A 66 -31.05 -14.56 -1.76
CA ASN A 66 -31.13 -15.68 -0.80
C ASN A 66 -31.35 -17.06 -1.47
N LEU A 67 -30.91 -17.23 -2.71
CA LEU A 67 -30.97 -18.52 -3.38
C LEU A 67 -30.01 -19.51 -2.70
N SER A 68 -30.46 -20.75 -2.50
CA SER A 68 -29.63 -21.80 -1.91
C SER A 68 -28.44 -22.11 -2.82
N LYS A 69 -27.32 -22.53 -2.21
CA LYS A 69 -26.09 -22.91 -2.95
C LYS A 69 -26.34 -23.95 -4.05
N GLU A 70 -27.32 -24.84 -3.85
CA GLU A 70 -27.72 -25.88 -4.81
C GLU A 70 -28.52 -25.29 -5.97
N MET A 71 -29.47 -24.38 -5.70
CA MET A 71 -30.22 -23.66 -6.72
C MET A 71 -29.33 -22.76 -7.57
N ILE A 72 -28.30 -22.16 -6.97
CA ILE A 72 -27.31 -21.36 -7.71
C ILE A 72 -26.52 -22.24 -8.68
N LYS A 73 -26.12 -23.46 -8.29
CA LYS A 73 -25.45 -24.40 -9.20
C LYS A 73 -26.36 -24.83 -10.34
N GLU A 74 -27.62 -25.13 -10.05
CA GLU A 74 -28.61 -25.55 -11.05
C GLU A 74 -28.91 -24.43 -12.06
N LEU A 75 -29.10 -23.19 -11.59
CA LEU A 75 -29.35 -22.04 -12.46
C LEU A 75 -28.14 -21.65 -13.31
N LEU A 76 -26.92 -21.76 -12.77
CA LEU A 76 -25.70 -21.57 -13.56
C LEU A 76 -25.56 -22.65 -14.64
N HIS A 77 -25.86 -23.91 -14.32
CA HIS A 77 -25.87 -25.01 -15.28
C HIS A 77 -26.94 -24.79 -16.37
N GLN A 78 -28.14 -24.37 -15.98
CA GLN A 78 -29.24 -24.08 -16.90
C GLN A 78 -28.93 -22.86 -17.79
N HIS A 79 -28.25 -21.83 -17.29
CA HIS A 79 -27.86 -20.68 -18.11
C HIS A 79 -26.78 -21.05 -19.15
N MET A 80 -25.92 -22.03 -18.85
CA MET A 80 -24.96 -22.56 -19.83
C MET A 80 -25.59 -23.48 -20.88
N VAL A 81 -26.71 -24.15 -20.56
CA VAL A 81 -27.43 -25.05 -21.49
C VAL A 81 -28.51 -24.30 -22.29
N SER A 82 -29.13 -23.27 -21.70
CA SER A 82 -30.25 -22.51 -22.29
C SER A 82 -29.84 -21.58 -23.44
N GLU A 83 -28.56 -21.42 -23.74
CA GLU A 83 -28.11 -20.74 -24.95
C GLU A 83 -28.28 -21.62 -26.22
N SER A 84 -28.83 -22.85 -26.08
CA SER A 84 -28.95 -23.81 -27.19
C SER A 84 -30.36 -24.20 -27.66
N THR A 85 -31.46 -23.86 -26.98
CA THR A 85 -32.81 -24.25 -27.46
C THR A 85 -33.93 -23.33 -26.95
N SER A 86 -34.56 -22.58 -27.84
CA SER A 86 -35.88 -21.96 -27.62
C SER A 86 -36.82 -22.35 -28.75
N GLU A 87 -37.97 -22.95 -28.44
CA GLU A 87 -39.28 -22.63 -29.05
C GLU A 87 -40.43 -23.56 -28.57
N SER A 88 -41.54 -22.91 -28.15
CA SER A 88 -42.94 -23.19 -28.57
C SER A 88 -43.73 -24.30 -27.81
N ILE A 89 -45.06 -24.29 -27.51
CA ILE A 89 -46.30 -23.58 -27.92
C ILE A 89 -47.40 -23.77 -26.84
N GLU A 90 -48.34 -22.81 -26.72
CA GLU A 90 -49.61 -22.87 -25.96
C GLU A 90 -50.74 -23.62 -26.71
N THR A 91 -51.67 -24.25 -25.98
CA THR A 91 -52.84 -25.00 -26.49
C THR A 91 -54.16 -24.32 -26.12
N SER A 92 -55.19 -24.40 -26.96
CA SER A 92 -56.57 -23.97 -26.67
C SER A 92 -57.61 -24.95 -27.24
N LEU A 93 -58.73 -25.17 -26.53
CA LEU A 93 -59.90 -25.99 -26.91
C LEU A 93 -61.19 -25.39 -26.31
N ALA A 94 -62.33 -25.56 -26.98
CA ALA A 94 -63.70 -25.26 -26.51
C ALA A 94 -64.71 -26.31 -27.02
N PRO A 95 -65.88 -26.53 -26.37
CA PRO A 95 -66.95 -27.42 -26.87
C PRO A 95 -68.36 -26.79 -27.03
N ILE A 96 -69.26 -27.57 -27.66
CA ILE A 96 -70.65 -27.28 -28.09
C ILE A 96 -71.69 -27.86 -27.10
N SER A 97 -72.89 -27.25 -27.05
CA SER A 97 -74.10 -27.64 -26.29
C SER A 97 -75.16 -28.35 -27.15
N GLU A 98 -75.99 -29.21 -26.55
CA GLU A 98 -77.22 -29.77 -27.13
C GLU A 98 -78.45 -29.54 -26.24
N GLU A 99 -79.59 -29.26 -26.88
CA GLU A 99 -80.96 -29.13 -26.34
C GLU A 99 -81.78 -30.40 -26.64
N GLU A 100 -82.77 -30.74 -25.80
CA GLU A 100 -83.83 -31.71 -26.11
C GLU A 100 -85.25 -31.11 -25.98
N ILE A 101 -85.93 -31.05 -27.13
CA ILE A 101 -87.31 -31.43 -27.51
C ILE A 101 -88.19 -32.01 -26.36
N SER A 102 -89.31 -31.41 -25.92
CA SER A 102 -90.66 -31.20 -26.52
C SER A 102 -91.59 -32.43 -26.68
N SER A 103 -92.62 -32.45 -25.82
CA SER A 103 -94.05 -32.73 -26.10
C SER A 103 -94.54 -34.16 -26.40
N ARG A 104 -95.60 -34.62 -25.71
CA ARG A 104 -96.98 -34.66 -26.26
C ARG A 104 -98.08 -35.17 -25.30
N GLU A 105 -99.16 -34.35 -25.19
CA GLU A 105 -100.63 -34.60 -25.14
C GLU A 105 -101.17 -35.85 -24.41
N GLU A 106 -101.86 -35.74 -23.25
CA GLU A 106 -103.22 -35.26 -22.92
C GLU A 106 -104.30 -36.39 -22.82
N ILE A 107 -104.77 -36.66 -21.59
CA ILE A 107 -106.15 -37.09 -21.28
C ILE A 107 -106.59 -36.35 -19.98
N PRO A 108 -107.76 -35.67 -19.97
CA PRO A 108 -108.16 -34.74 -18.91
C PRO A 108 -108.99 -35.42 -17.82
N ASP A 109 -108.34 -35.90 -16.76
CA ASP A 109 -108.92 -36.01 -15.40
C ASP A 109 -107.85 -36.37 -14.33
N ILE A 110 -106.65 -36.77 -14.77
CA ILE A 110 -105.49 -37.03 -13.90
C ILE A 110 -104.63 -35.77 -13.69
N SER A 111 -104.76 -34.76 -14.56
CA SER A 111 -103.92 -33.54 -14.55
C SER A 111 -104.13 -32.66 -13.33
N MET A 112 -105.34 -32.59 -12.76
CA MET A 112 -105.61 -31.72 -11.61
C MET A 112 -105.09 -32.35 -10.31
N VAL A 113 -105.18 -33.68 -10.19
CA VAL A 113 -104.56 -34.44 -9.09
C VAL A 113 -103.04 -34.44 -9.22
N TYR A 114 -102.49 -34.59 -10.42
CA TYR A 114 -101.04 -34.44 -10.64
C TYR A 114 -100.56 -33.02 -10.35
N ALA A 115 -101.25 -31.98 -10.81
CA ALA A 115 -100.87 -30.59 -10.53
C ALA A 115 -100.95 -30.27 -9.03
N ALA A 116 -101.98 -30.76 -8.33
CA ALA A 116 -102.09 -30.64 -6.87
C ALA A 116 -101.01 -31.44 -6.11
N MET A 117 -100.64 -32.61 -6.64
CA MET A 117 -99.53 -33.42 -6.12
C MET A 117 -98.17 -32.76 -6.39
N GLU A 118 -97.99 -32.09 -7.52
CA GLU A 118 -96.78 -31.38 -7.92
C GLU A 118 -96.59 -30.11 -7.08
N THR A 119 -97.67 -29.37 -6.81
CA THR A 119 -97.61 -28.19 -5.93
C THR A 119 -97.35 -28.57 -4.48
N PHE A 120 -97.98 -29.64 -3.97
CA PHE A 120 -97.69 -30.18 -2.64
C PHE A 120 -96.25 -30.71 -2.53
N ARG A 121 -95.75 -31.39 -3.58
CA ARG A 121 -94.35 -31.82 -3.67
C ARG A 121 -93.39 -30.63 -3.63
N ASN A 122 -93.68 -29.57 -4.38
CA ASN A 122 -92.84 -28.38 -4.41
C ASN A 122 -92.88 -27.60 -3.09
N GLN A 123 -94.04 -27.52 -2.44
CA GLN A 123 -94.16 -26.94 -1.09
C GLN A 123 -93.40 -27.73 -0.04
N LEU A 124 -93.53 -29.07 -0.03
CA LEU A 124 -92.76 -29.92 0.88
C LEU A 124 -91.26 -29.80 0.62
N ILE A 125 -90.83 -29.75 -0.65
CA ILE A 125 -89.42 -29.58 -0.98
C ILE A 125 -88.93 -28.21 -0.54
N ASP A 126 -89.71 -27.13 -0.71
CA ASP A 126 -89.30 -25.80 -0.29
C ASP A 126 -89.31 -25.63 1.23
N ASP A 127 -90.27 -26.22 1.94
CA ASP A 127 -90.32 -26.24 3.41
C ASP A 127 -89.17 -27.07 3.97
N VAL A 128 -88.94 -28.28 3.45
CA VAL A 128 -87.80 -29.11 3.83
C VAL A 128 -86.48 -28.43 3.47
N ARG A 129 -86.39 -27.76 2.32
CA ARG A 129 -85.19 -27.02 1.89
C ARG A 129 -84.95 -25.78 2.75
N ALA A 130 -86.01 -25.09 3.16
CA ALA A 130 -85.92 -23.96 4.07
C ALA A 130 -85.45 -24.43 5.44
N GLU A 131 -86.11 -25.45 6.01
CA GLU A 131 -85.78 -26.08 7.29
C GLU A 131 -84.34 -26.64 7.30
N ILE A 132 -83.93 -27.34 6.25
CA ILE A 132 -82.56 -27.84 6.06
C ILE A 132 -81.58 -26.66 5.97
N ARG A 133 -81.89 -25.60 5.21
CA ARG A 133 -80.99 -24.43 5.09
C ARG A 133 -80.85 -23.65 6.39
N THR A 134 -81.88 -23.50 7.19
CA THR A 134 -81.80 -22.79 8.47
C THR A 134 -81.17 -23.65 9.55
N SER A 135 -81.55 -24.92 9.66
CA SER A 135 -80.99 -25.86 10.64
C SER A 135 -79.50 -26.11 10.37
N ILE A 136 -79.14 -26.58 9.16
CA ILE A 136 -77.75 -26.89 8.80
C ILE A 136 -76.88 -25.64 8.86
N ARG A 137 -77.34 -24.48 8.35
CA ARG A 137 -76.50 -23.28 8.38
C ARG A 137 -76.23 -22.83 9.82
N LYS A 138 -77.22 -22.91 10.72
CA LYS A 138 -77.05 -22.53 12.13
C LYS A 138 -76.15 -23.52 12.88
N GLU A 139 -76.34 -24.81 12.65
CA GLU A 139 -75.53 -25.88 13.25
C GLU A 139 -74.07 -25.84 12.75
N VAL A 140 -73.86 -25.75 11.44
CA VAL A 140 -72.53 -25.64 10.84
C VAL A 140 -71.84 -24.34 11.28
N LEU A 141 -72.55 -23.21 11.36
CA LEU A 141 -71.95 -21.95 11.81
C LEU A 141 -71.51 -22.03 13.28
N GLU A 142 -72.31 -22.64 14.16
CA GLU A 142 -71.94 -22.81 15.56
C GLU A 142 -70.81 -23.85 15.72
N GLU A 143 -70.81 -24.95 14.97
CA GLU A 143 -69.71 -25.93 15.02
C GLU A 143 -68.41 -25.33 14.45
N VAL A 144 -68.47 -24.58 13.36
CA VAL A 144 -67.30 -23.86 12.79
C VAL A 144 -66.80 -22.80 13.76
N LYS A 145 -67.69 -22.01 14.38
CA LYS A 145 -67.31 -21.00 15.37
C LYS A 145 -66.68 -21.63 16.62
N LYS A 146 -67.23 -22.75 17.08
CA LYS A 146 -66.69 -23.54 18.19
C LYS A 146 -65.33 -24.11 17.84
N GLU A 147 -65.14 -24.65 16.64
CA GLU A 147 -63.86 -25.20 16.21
C GLU A 147 -62.80 -24.10 15.97
N ILE A 148 -63.20 -22.95 15.40
CA ILE A 148 -62.33 -21.77 15.27
C ILE A 148 -61.94 -21.23 16.64
N SER A 149 -62.86 -21.14 17.61
CA SER A 149 -62.55 -20.65 18.95
C SER A 149 -61.60 -21.59 19.69
N LYS A 150 -61.82 -22.91 19.60
CA LYS A 150 -60.92 -23.92 20.14
C LYS A 150 -59.54 -23.88 19.48
N GLY A 151 -59.49 -23.81 18.14
CA GLY A 151 -58.25 -23.69 17.38
C GLY A 151 -57.48 -22.41 17.74
N SER A 152 -58.18 -21.27 17.85
CA SER A 152 -57.59 -19.98 18.23
C SER A 152 -56.97 -20.01 19.64
N VAL A 153 -57.69 -20.54 20.63
CA VAL A 153 -57.18 -20.68 22.00
C VAL A 153 -55.96 -21.58 22.04
N HIS A 154 -55.98 -22.69 21.29
CA HIS A 154 -54.83 -23.58 21.20
C HIS A 154 -53.61 -22.90 20.55
N ILE A 155 -53.81 -22.17 19.45
CA ILE A 155 -52.73 -21.42 18.78
C ILE A 155 -52.16 -20.37 19.72
N VAL A 156 -53.00 -19.54 20.35
CA VAL A 156 -52.57 -18.51 21.30
C VAL A 156 -51.80 -19.13 22.47
N LYS A 157 -52.28 -20.24 23.03
CA LYS A 157 -51.58 -20.95 24.11
C LYS A 157 -50.23 -21.49 23.65
N SER A 158 -50.16 -22.15 22.50
CA SER A 158 -48.92 -22.69 21.95
C SER A 158 -47.89 -21.60 21.63
N LEU A 159 -48.36 -20.47 21.10
CA LEU A 159 -47.53 -19.30 20.81
C LEU A 159 -47.03 -18.66 22.12
N SER A 160 -47.90 -18.53 23.12
CA SER A 160 -47.56 -18.03 24.45
C SER A 160 -46.49 -18.90 25.12
N ASP A 161 -46.66 -20.23 25.08
CA ASP A 161 -45.70 -21.18 25.65
C ASP A 161 -44.35 -21.11 24.92
N SER A 162 -44.38 -21.00 23.59
CA SER A 162 -43.16 -20.84 22.79
C SER A 162 -42.46 -19.51 23.05
N ILE A 163 -43.20 -18.40 23.18
CA ILE A 163 -42.65 -17.09 23.52
C ILE A 163 -42.04 -17.13 24.92
N TYR A 164 -42.73 -17.72 25.91
CA TYR A 164 -42.21 -17.84 27.27
C TYR A 164 -40.90 -18.64 27.30
N LYS A 165 -40.91 -19.81 26.67
CA LYS A 165 -39.72 -20.68 26.58
C LYS A 165 -38.56 -20.01 25.82
N SER A 166 -38.87 -19.29 24.75
CA SER A 166 -37.87 -18.51 24.01
C SER A 166 -37.31 -17.36 24.84
N ASN A 167 -38.15 -16.65 25.59
CA ASN A 167 -37.74 -15.52 26.42
C ASN A 167 -36.89 -15.95 27.62
N GLU A 168 -37.18 -17.12 28.17
CA GLU A 168 -36.36 -17.72 29.22
C GLU A 168 -35.00 -18.17 28.68
N LYS A 169 -34.98 -18.76 27.48
CA LYS A 169 -33.74 -19.12 26.79
C LYS A 169 -32.89 -17.89 26.47
N THR A 170 -33.47 -16.82 25.92
CA THR A 170 -32.72 -15.59 25.63
C THR A 170 -32.20 -14.93 26.89
N LYS A 171 -32.94 -14.98 28.01
CA LYS A 171 -32.45 -14.48 29.31
C LYS A 171 -31.19 -15.23 29.78
N LEU A 172 -31.18 -16.56 29.64
CA LEU A 172 -30.01 -17.38 29.97
C LEU A 172 -28.82 -17.05 29.06
N GLU A 173 -29.04 -16.95 27.75
CA GLU A 173 -27.99 -16.59 26.78
C GLU A 173 -27.43 -15.19 27.04
N ILE A 174 -28.27 -14.21 27.39
CA ILE A 174 -27.83 -12.86 27.78
C ILE A 174 -26.97 -12.92 29.04
N HIS A 175 -27.37 -13.71 30.05
CA HIS A 175 -26.59 -13.85 31.27
C HIS A 175 -25.24 -14.53 31.02
N GLU A 176 -25.22 -15.57 30.17
CA GLU A 176 -24.00 -16.24 29.77
C GLU A 176 -23.07 -15.30 29.00
N LEU A 177 -23.61 -14.53 28.05
CA LEU A 177 -22.86 -13.52 27.32
C LEU A 177 -22.32 -12.43 28.24
N SER A 178 -23.12 -11.97 29.21
CA SER A 178 -22.68 -10.98 30.21
C SER A 178 -21.49 -11.49 31.03
N ASN A 179 -21.50 -12.76 31.43
CA ASN A 179 -20.38 -13.38 32.14
C ASN A 179 -19.13 -13.48 31.25
N HIS A 180 -19.28 -13.87 29.99
CA HIS A 180 -18.16 -13.92 29.04
C HIS A 180 -17.55 -12.53 28.82
N ILE A 181 -18.39 -11.49 28.67
CA ILE A 181 -17.93 -10.10 28.54
C ILE A 181 -17.20 -9.66 29.81
N HIS A 182 -17.72 -9.97 30.99
CA HIS A 182 -17.08 -9.63 32.25
C HIS A 182 -15.68 -10.26 32.37
N ASN A 183 -15.57 -11.58 32.16
CA ASN A 183 -14.29 -12.29 32.24
C ASN A 183 -13.30 -11.80 31.17
N ALA A 184 -13.77 -11.55 29.95
CA ALA A 184 -12.93 -11.00 28.89
C ALA A 184 -12.44 -9.59 29.22
N SER A 185 -13.30 -8.75 29.82
CA SER A 185 -12.95 -7.41 30.27
C SER A 185 -11.94 -7.44 31.43
N GLU A 186 -12.09 -8.37 32.37
CA GLU A 186 -11.15 -8.56 33.48
C GLU A 186 -9.77 -8.96 32.96
N HIS A 187 -9.68 -9.99 32.13
CA HIS A 187 -8.41 -10.39 31.50
C HIS A 187 -7.79 -9.28 30.63
N ALA A 188 -8.61 -8.53 29.89
CA ALA A 188 -8.11 -7.38 29.14
C ALA A 188 -7.51 -6.31 30.07
N SER A 189 -8.15 -6.04 31.22
CA SER A 189 -7.64 -5.10 32.22
C SER A 189 -6.32 -5.59 32.83
N GLU A 190 -6.22 -6.85 33.22
CA GLU A 190 -5.00 -7.45 33.78
C GLU A 190 -3.84 -7.40 32.79
N THR A 191 -4.10 -7.75 31.52
CA THR A 191 -3.08 -7.73 30.47
C THR A 191 -2.65 -6.31 30.11
N LEU A 192 -3.57 -5.34 30.10
CA LEU A 192 -3.24 -3.93 29.93
C LEU A 192 -2.37 -3.41 31.08
N GLU A 193 -2.68 -3.77 32.33
CA GLU A 193 -1.87 -3.39 33.48
C GLU A 193 -0.46 -3.99 33.40
N ALA A 194 -0.36 -5.28 33.07
CA ALA A 194 0.92 -5.96 32.89
C ALA A 194 1.75 -5.34 31.76
N LEU A 195 1.12 -5.02 30.63
CA LEU A 195 1.77 -4.37 29.50
C LEU A 195 2.25 -2.97 29.89
N SER A 196 1.42 -2.18 30.55
CA SER A 196 1.76 -0.84 31.03
C SER A 196 3.00 -0.88 31.94
N LYS A 197 3.04 -1.81 32.91
CA LYS A 197 4.22 -2.02 33.77
C LYS A 197 5.47 -2.39 32.98
N ARG A 198 5.35 -3.27 31.98
CA ARG A 198 6.47 -3.67 31.11
C ARG A 198 6.98 -2.50 30.27
N VAL A 199 6.07 -1.71 29.68
CA VAL A 199 6.42 -0.52 28.89
C VAL A 199 7.10 0.52 29.77
N ALA A 200 6.58 0.79 30.97
CA ALA A 200 7.21 1.71 31.91
C ALA A 200 8.63 1.26 32.31
N LYS A 201 8.81 -0.04 32.62
CA LYS A 201 10.13 -0.60 32.95
C LYS A 201 11.10 -0.54 31.77
N ALA A 202 10.65 -0.90 30.58
CA ALA A 202 11.46 -0.83 29.36
C ALA A 202 11.84 0.62 29.04
N SER A 203 10.88 1.55 29.08
CA SER A 203 11.12 2.98 28.86
C SER A 203 12.12 3.56 29.86
N LYS A 204 12.03 3.16 31.13
CA LYS A 204 13.00 3.58 32.16
C LYS A 204 14.40 3.06 31.85
N GLY A 205 14.53 1.77 31.54
CA GLY A 205 15.83 1.17 31.19
C GLY A 205 16.46 1.80 29.96
N THR A 206 15.68 2.05 28.91
CA THR A 206 16.15 2.74 27.70
C THR A 206 16.59 4.17 28.00
N SER A 207 15.86 4.91 28.85
CA SER A 207 16.25 6.27 29.25
C SER A 207 17.58 6.30 30.00
N GLU A 208 17.79 5.36 30.93
CA GLU A 208 19.06 5.21 31.66
C GLU A 208 20.22 4.88 30.71
N GLN A 209 20.01 4.00 29.74
CA GLN A 209 21.00 3.67 28.71
C GLN A 209 21.32 4.87 27.82
N LEU A 210 20.30 5.62 27.37
CA LEU A 210 20.50 6.84 26.59
C LEU A 210 21.31 7.87 27.38
N ARG A 211 21.01 8.05 28.67
CA ARG A 211 21.76 8.97 29.53
C ARG A 211 23.23 8.57 29.66
N SER A 212 23.51 7.27 29.81
CA SER A 212 24.88 6.74 29.86
C SER A 212 25.62 6.95 28.54
N LEU A 213 24.97 6.68 27.41
CA LEU A 213 25.55 6.89 26.08
C LEU A 213 25.85 8.36 25.82
N VAL A 214 24.91 9.25 26.13
CA VAL A 214 25.12 10.71 26.01
C VAL A 214 26.32 11.13 26.83
N HIS A 215 26.41 10.68 28.09
CA HIS A 215 27.55 11.03 28.95
C HIS A 215 28.89 10.54 28.39
N ARG A 216 28.95 9.29 27.91
CA ARG A 216 30.17 8.73 27.27
C ARG A 216 30.57 9.48 26.00
N VAL A 217 29.59 9.88 25.18
CA VAL A 217 29.83 10.66 23.96
C VAL A 217 30.35 12.05 24.31
N THR A 218 29.77 12.71 25.32
CA THR A 218 30.24 14.03 25.74
C THR A 218 31.65 13.98 26.30
N GLU A 219 31.96 13.00 27.15
CA GLU A 219 33.30 12.84 27.74
C GLU A 219 34.35 12.52 26.66
N SER A 220 34.03 11.59 25.75
CA SER A 220 34.91 11.27 24.63
C SER A 220 35.11 12.46 23.69
N SER A 221 34.07 13.26 23.45
CA SER A 221 34.15 14.45 22.60
C SER A 221 35.00 15.54 23.24
N GLU A 222 34.90 15.72 24.56
CA GLU A 222 35.71 16.68 25.31
C GLU A 222 37.19 16.27 25.29
N ALA A 223 37.49 14.99 25.55
CA ALA A 223 38.85 14.46 25.46
C ALA A 223 39.45 14.67 24.06
N ALA A 224 38.71 14.31 23.00
CA ALA A 224 39.16 14.53 21.62
C ALA A 224 39.38 16.02 21.31
N SER A 225 38.54 16.91 21.83
CA SER A 225 38.69 18.36 21.63
C SER A 225 39.98 18.90 22.26
N GLU A 226 40.34 18.44 23.46
CA GLU A 226 41.61 18.82 24.08
C GLU A 226 42.81 18.25 23.33
N GLU A 227 42.76 17.00 22.86
CA GLU A 227 43.79 16.44 21.99
C GLU A 227 43.97 17.28 20.71
N PHE A 228 42.88 17.62 20.02
CA PHE A 228 42.93 18.48 18.84
C PHE A 228 43.52 19.86 19.14
N LYS A 229 43.17 20.47 20.26
CA LYS A 229 43.73 21.75 20.69
C LYS A 229 45.23 21.66 20.94
N THR A 230 45.72 20.60 21.58
CA THR A 230 47.16 20.39 21.75
C THR A 230 47.86 20.23 20.39
N MET A 231 47.28 19.45 19.47
CA MET A 231 47.83 19.25 18.13
C MET A 231 47.91 20.56 17.35
N ILE A 232 46.86 21.38 17.38
CA ILE A 232 46.85 22.71 16.76
C ILE A 232 47.96 23.59 17.34
N HIS A 233 48.14 23.58 18.66
CA HIS A 233 49.21 24.34 19.31
C HIS A 233 50.61 23.89 18.84
N TYR A 234 50.87 22.58 18.78
CA TYR A 234 52.14 22.05 18.28
C TYR A 234 52.39 22.41 16.82
N ILE A 235 51.38 22.27 15.95
CA ILE A 235 51.49 22.63 14.53
C ILE A 235 51.78 24.12 14.39
N SER A 236 51.06 24.98 15.13
CA SER A 236 51.27 26.42 15.09
C SER A 236 52.68 26.81 15.56
N SER A 237 53.15 26.24 16.67
CA SER A 237 54.49 26.49 17.20
C SER A 237 55.58 26.00 16.24
N SER A 238 55.41 24.81 15.67
CA SER A 238 56.35 24.29 14.67
C SER A 238 56.37 25.12 13.39
N ALA A 239 55.21 25.60 12.93
CA ALA A 239 55.11 26.50 11.79
C ALA A 239 55.83 27.84 12.06
N GLU A 240 55.74 28.37 13.27
CA GLU A 240 56.45 29.59 13.67
C GLU A 240 57.98 29.37 13.68
N VAL A 241 58.46 28.27 14.27
CA VAL A 241 59.89 27.93 14.26
C VAL A 241 60.43 27.73 12.84
N THR A 242 59.71 26.98 12.01
CA THR A 242 60.15 26.80 10.61
C THR A 242 60.13 28.11 9.84
N HIS A 243 59.18 29.01 10.12
CA HIS A 243 59.14 30.34 9.51
C HIS A 243 60.33 31.21 9.94
N THR A 244 60.73 31.17 11.21
CA THR A 244 61.90 31.92 11.70
C THR A 244 63.20 31.34 11.13
N GLU A 245 63.34 30.01 11.07
CA GLU A 245 64.49 29.33 10.46
C GLU A 245 64.62 29.66 8.96
N ILE A 246 63.52 29.62 8.21
CA ILE A 246 63.50 30.01 6.79
C ILE A 246 63.88 31.48 6.63
N SER A 247 63.38 32.37 7.50
CA SER A 247 63.70 33.80 7.43
C SER A 247 65.18 34.07 7.70
N ALA A 248 65.76 33.40 8.72
CA ALA A 248 67.18 33.49 9.01
C ALA A 248 68.04 32.93 7.86
N LEU A 249 67.61 31.84 7.23
CA LEU A 249 68.30 31.28 6.07
C LEU A 249 68.25 32.23 4.86
N ILE A 250 67.12 32.92 4.64
CA ILE A 250 67.01 33.94 3.59
C ILE A 250 67.94 35.12 3.87
N GLU A 251 68.01 35.57 5.13
CA GLU A 251 68.90 36.66 5.53
C GLU A 251 70.38 36.30 5.29
N THR A 252 70.82 35.14 5.78
CA THR A 252 72.19 34.65 5.58
C THR A 252 72.56 34.47 4.09
N LEU A 253 71.63 33.95 3.28
CA LEU A 253 71.86 33.84 1.83
C LEU A 253 72.02 35.22 1.18
N ASN A 254 71.21 36.20 1.58
CA ASN A 254 71.31 37.56 1.07
C ASN A 254 72.64 38.22 1.48
N THR A 255 73.06 38.05 2.73
CA THR A 255 74.36 38.59 3.20
C THR A 255 75.52 37.94 2.46
N ASP A 256 75.50 36.61 2.26
CA ASP A 256 76.54 35.91 1.51
C ASP A 256 76.61 36.38 0.05
N ARG A 257 75.45 36.58 -0.57
CA ARG A 257 75.35 37.15 -1.93
C ARG A 257 75.95 38.54 -1.99
N GLU A 258 75.68 39.39 -1.00
CA GLU A 258 76.21 40.76 -0.95
C GLU A 258 77.74 40.75 -0.77
N ILE A 259 78.28 39.96 0.16
CA ILE A 259 79.72 39.78 0.37
C ILE A 259 80.41 39.27 -0.90
N TYR A 260 79.79 38.31 -1.60
CA TYR A 260 80.34 37.77 -2.84
C TYR A 260 80.39 38.83 -3.94
N LEU A 261 79.32 39.61 -4.11
CA LEU A 261 79.28 40.71 -5.08
C LEU A 261 80.33 41.77 -4.74
N GLU A 262 80.45 42.16 -3.47
CA GLU A 262 81.45 43.10 -2.99
C GLU A 262 82.87 42.60 -3.30
N THR A 263 83.14 41.32 -3.02
CA THR A 263 84.44 40.69 -3.30
C THR A 263 84.78 40.75 -4.79
N ILE A 264 83.84 40.39 -5.67
CA ILE A 264 84.02 40.50 -7.13
C ILE A 264 84.28 41.95 -7.55
N THR A 265 83.52 42.91 -7.02
CA THR A 265 83.70 44.32 -7.38
C THR A 265 85.08 44.83 -6.97
N ARG A 266 85.54 44.45 -5.78
CA ARG A 266 86.86 44.80 -5.26
C ARG A 266 87.97 44.19 -6.11
N GLU A 267 87.86 42.91 -6.48
CA GLU A 267 88.84 42.26 -7.37
C GLU A 267 88.89 42.95 -8.74
N ARG A 268 87.72 43.30 -9.30
CA ARG A 268 87.66 44.03 -10.57
C ARG A 268 88.35 45.40 -10.48
N GLU A 269 88.15 46.14 -9.39
CA GLU A 269 88.83 47.42 -9.15
C GLU A 269 90.35 47.25 -9.06
N GLN A 270 90.82 46.24 -8.32
CA GLN A 270 92.24 45.91 -8.22
C GLN A 270 92.86 45.58 -9.59
N TYR A 271 92.18 44.77 -10.40
CA TYR A 271 92.64 44.49 -11.77
C TYR A 271 92.67 45.76 -12.63
N TRP A 272 91.69 46.65 -12.46
CA TRP A 272 91.65 47.90 -13.20
C TRP A 272 92.80 48.84 -12.82
N GLU A 273 93.11 48.92 -11.53
CA GLU A 273 94.27 49.67 -11.01
C GLU A 273 95.60 49.10 -11.53
N ASP A 274 95.79 47.77 -11.49
CA ASP A 274 97.01 47.13 -12.02
C ASP A 274 97.15 47.36 -13.53
N VAL A 275 96.07 47.22 -14.31
CA VAL A 275 96.07 47.53 -15.74
C VAL A 275 96.41 48.99 -16.00
N ASN A 276 95.80 49.93 -15.27
CA ASN A 276 96.08 51.35 -15.42
C ASN A 276 97.51 51.71 -15.00
N HIS A 277 98.04 51.08 -13.95
CA HIS A 277 99.43 51.24 -13.53
C HIS A 277 100.40 50.74 -14.61
N ARG A 278 100.15 49.55 -15.17
CA ARG A 278 100.95 49.01 -16.28
C ARG A 278 100.90 49.90 -17.50
N GLU A 279 99.74 50.45 -17.85
CA GLU A 279 99.60 51.40 -18.95
C GLU A 279 100.41 52.68 -18.69
N MET A 280 100.36 53.25 -17.47
CA MET A 280 101.18 54.42 -17.13
C MET A 280 102.69 54.13 -17.26
N MET A 281 103.15 52.99 -16.75
CA MET A 281 104.57 52.59 -16.85
C MET A 281 104.98 52.36 -18.32
N PHE A 282 104.09 51.79 -19.13
CA PHE A 282 104.31 51.61 -20.56
C PHE A 282 104.38 52.94 -21.32
N GLN A 283 103.49 53.89 -20.99
CA GLN A 283 103.53 55.24 -21.56
C GLN A 283 104.82 55.96 -21.19
N ASP A 284 105.28 55.88 -19.94
CA ASP A 284 106.56 56.47 -19.52
C ASP A 284 107.74 55.82 -20.25
N LEU A 285 107.72 54.49 -20.40
CA LEU A 285 108.71 53.76 -21.20
C LEU A 285 108.71 54.25 -22.65
N ILE A 286 107.55 54.37 -23.32
CA ILE A 286 107.46 54.93 -24.68
C ILE A 286 108.04 56.35 -24.73
N VAL A 287 107.69 57.21 -23.78
CA VAL A 287 108.20 58.59 -23.72
C VAL A 287 109.72 58.60 -23.54
N SER A 288 110.26 57.73 -22.68
CA SER A 288 111.70 57.59 -22.45
C SER A 288 112.43 57.09 -23.70
N PHE A 289 111.89 56.08 -24.40
CA PHE A 289 112.41 55.60 -25.68
C PHE A 289 112.40 56.70 -26.74
N ARG A 290 111.30 57.45 -26.86
CA ARG A 290 111.21 58.58 -27.79
C ARG A 290 112.23 59.66 -27.48
N LYS A 291 112.47 59.97 -26.20
CA LYS A 291 113.51 60.92 -25.76
C LYS A 291 114.92 60.41 -26.05
N ALA A 292 115.19 59.13 -25.79
CA ALA A 292 116.48 58.50 -26.08
C ALA A 292 116.78 58.48 -27.58
N ALA A 293 115.83 58.05 -28.42
CA ALA A 293 115.95 58.07 -29.86
C ALA A 293 116.16 59.49 -30.41
N ALA A 294 115.43 60.49 -29.91
CA ALA A 294 115.61 61.90 -30.30
C ALA A 294 116.94 62.52 -29.78
N ALA A 295 117.54 61.95 -28.73
CA ALA A 295 118.87 62.33 -28.25
C ALA A 295 119.98 61.69 -29.09
N GLU A 296 119.78 60.46 -29.55
CA GLU A 296 120.69 59.73 -30.43
C GLU A 296 120.75 60.36 -31.83
N GLU A 297 119.61 60.83 -32.35
CA GLU A 297 119.54 61.62 -33.61
C GLU A 297 120.29 62.96 -33.54
N LYS A 298 120.57 63.48 -32.33
CA LYS A 298 121.39 64.69 -32.13
C LYS A 298 122.89 64.41 -31.96
N VAL A 299 123.32 63.14 -31.87
CA VAL A 299 124.71 62.73 -31.68
C VAL A 299 125.22 62.01 -32.94
N GLU A 300 125.07 62.64 -34.11
CA GLU A 300 125.90 62.31 -35.26
C GLU A 300 127.12 63.23 -35.29
N LYS A 301 128.18 62.86 -34.54
CA LYS A 301 129.53 63.36 -34.83
C LYS A 301 130.31 62.25 -35.54
N PRO A 302 130.72 62.45 -36.81
CA PRO A 302 131.45 61.43 -37.56
C PRO A 302 132.80 61.15 -36.91
N TRP A 303 133.06 59.86 -36.67
CA TRP A 303 134.19 59.24 -35.96
C TRP A 303 135.60 59.47 -36.56
N TRP A 304 135.75 60.40 -37.50
CA TRP A 304 136.97 60.63 -38.29
C TRP A 304 137.71 61.92 -37.98
N LYS A 305 137.31 62.70 -36.97
CA LYS A 305 138.02 63.92 -36.57
C LYS A 305 138.62 63.79 -35.18
N PHE A 306 139.73 63.06 -35.01
CA PHE A 306 140.71 63.26 -33.92
C PHE A 306 142.04 62.50 -34.17
N TRP A 307 142.58 62.59 -35.39
CA TRP A 307 144.04 62.63 -35.59
C TRP A 307 144.41 64.10 -35.83
N SER A 308 144.73 64.81 -34.75
CA SER A 308 145.50 66.05 -34.67
C SER A 308 145.88 66.31 -33.22
#